data_AF-A0A1C2BS03-F1
#
_entry.id   AF-A0A1C2BS03-F1
#
_cell.length_a   1.000
_cell.length_b   1.000
_cell.length_c   1.000
_cell.angle_alpha   90.00
_cell.angle_beta   90.00
_cell.angle_gamma   90.00
#
_symmetry.space_group_name_H-M   'P 1'
#
loop_
_entity.id
_entity.type
_entity.pdbx_description
1 polymer ?
#
loop_
_entity_poly.entity_id
_entity_poly.type
_entity_poly.pdbx_seq_one_letter_code
_entity_poly.pdbx_strand_id
1 'polypeptide(L)'
;MSLVTTLAKFLGKCLGGLVAVAVTCYLLLLTVNWQDEAASERALDLKRQLTLKPVSNNGYQLYTTQLAQLGSAAIPELQQLFSDCYQAGCQSLLQAETETLQQLLAQQQQLLAAYQQWLATEHWQEPLLVSNDLPAYQPLLNGQRLQLLQAYLAARQGDSELAQQLLAADLQFWRKLLPQNRYLVSKMISVAAIEQHFLFASAINQSLTDGERPRPAIWQQPFSPAELSLELALAGEWQLSEQLIAKGLNESSELKLLQRLGVTLLKPLYQAQASSNERALLLSCEAGGQQAIAPWYHWAYNPVGKMLNRASKVPCAQYLSRLERLEQSRQQLVSAGQVPVPAASLAAD
;
A
#
# COMPACT_ATOMS: atom_id res chain seq x y z
N MET A 1 5.28 -70.81 -9.83
CA MET A 1 4.74 -70.00 -8.70
C MET A 1 5.81 -69.46 -7.72
N SER A 2 7.13 -69.63 -7.92
CA SER A 2 8.15 -69.16 -6.93
C SER A 2 8.79 -67.78 -7.21
N LEU A 3 8.83 -67.31 -8.46
CA LEU A 3 9.44 -66.01 -8.80
C LEU A 3 8.56 -64.82 -8.41
N VAL A 4 7.25 -64.87 -8.69
CA VAL A 4 6.29 -63.80 -8.38
C VAL A 4 6.17 -63.58 -6.87
N THR A 5 6.13 -64.65 -6.08
CA THR A 5 6.04 -64.58 -4.61
C THR A 5 7.34 -64.07 -3.98
N THR A 6 8.49 -64.42 -4.54
CA THR A 6 9.80 -63.92 -4.08
C THR A 6 9.98 -62.44 -4.41
N LEU A 7 9.61 -62.03 -5.63
CA LEU A 7 9.63 -60.62 -6.06
C LEU A 7 8.66 -59.76 -5.24
N ALA A 8 7.45 -60.26 -4.96
CA ALA A 8 6.48 -59.57 -4.11
C ALA A 8 6.99 -59.40 -2.67
N LYS A 9 7.65 -60.41 -2.09
CA LYS A 9 8.27 -60.31 -0.76
C LYS A 9 9.44 -59.32 -0.73
N PHE A 10 10.26 -59.29 -1.78
CA PHE A 10 11.35 -58.34 -1.90
C PHE A 10 10.84 -56.90 -2.01
N LEU A 11 9.88 -56.65 -2.92
CA LEU A 11 9.21 -55.35 -3.06
C LEU A 11 8.55 -54.90 -1.76
N GLY A 12 7.87 -55.80 -1.04
CA GLY A 12 7.28 -55.51 0.26
C GLY A 12 8.30 -55.07 1.31
N LYS A 13 9.46 -55.72 1.37
CA LYS A 13 10.57 -55.33 2.28
C LYS A 13 11.16 -53.97 1.89
N CYS A 14 11.36 -53.72 0.60
CA CYS A 14 11.84 -52.42 0.12
C CYS A 14 10.87 -51.29 0.45
N LEU A 15 9.57 -51.51 0.20
CA LEU A 15 8.53 -50.53 0.54
C LEU A 15 8.47 -50.29 2.06
N GLY A 16 8.51 -51.35 2.87
CA GLY A 16 8.55 -51.24 4.33
C GLY A 16 9.77 -50.48 4.84
N GLY A 17 10.95 -50.72 4.26
CA GLY A 17 12.18 -49.98 4.56
C GLY A 17 12.07 -48.50 4.24
N LEU A 18 11.52 -48.14 3.07
CA LEU A 18 11.30 -46.75 2.67
C LEU A 18 10.34 -46.03 3.62
N VAL A 19 9.24 -46.68 4.01
CA VAL A 19 8.28 -46.12 4.98
C VAL A 19 8.95 -45.92 6.34
N ALA A 20 9.74 -46.88 6.83
CA ALA A 20 10.46 -46.77 8.10
C ALA A 20 11.45 -45.59 8.10
N VAL A 21 12.20 -45.41 7.00
CA VAL A 21 13.09 -44.26 6.83
C VAL A 21 12.30 -42.95 6.83
N ALA A 22 11.20 -42.86 6.08
CA ALA A 22 10.37 -41.66 6.02
C ALA A 22 9.78 -41.29 7.40
N VAL A 23 9.27 -42.28 8.15
CA VAL A 23 8.77 -42.07 9.51
C VAL A 23 9.89 -41.61 10.44
N THR A 24 11.06 -42.22 10.37
CA THR A 24 12.21 -41.83 11.20
C THR A 24 12.65 -40.39 10.91
N CYS A 25 12.78 -40.01 9.64
CA CYS A 25 13.10 -38.64 9.24
C CYS A 25 12.05 -37.65 9.72
N TYR A 26 10.76 -37.98 9.63
CA TYR A 26 9.68 -37.13 10.13
C TYR A 26 9.75 -36.95 11.65
N LEU A 27 9.99 -38.03 12.41
CA LEU A 27 10.18 -37.94 13.86
C LEU A 27 11.38 -37.07 14.24
N LEU A 28 12.48 -37.14 13.50
CA LEU A 28 13.63 -36.24 13.69
C LEU A 28 13.27 -34.78 13.39
N LEU A 29 12.45 -34.51 12.37
CA LEU A 29 11.95 -33.16 12.12
C LEU A 29 11.06 -32.68 13.26
N LEU A 30 10.21 -33.55 13.83
CA LEU A 30 9.40 -33.21 15.00
C LEU A 30 10.26 -32.87 16.22
N THR A 31 11.35 -33.60 16.47
CA THR A 31 12.23 -33.30 17.61
C THR A 31 12.97 -31.97 17.43
N VAL A 32 13.42 -31.66 16.22
CA VAL A 32 14.03 -30.36 15.90
C VAL A 32 13.01 -29.22 16.06
N ASN A 33 11.74 -29.46 15.73
CA ASN A 33 10.66 -28.48 15.81
C ASN A 33 9.81 -28.63 17.09
N TRP A 34 10.39 -29.14 18.18
CA TRP A 34 9.62 -29.39 19.41
C TRP A 34 9.32 -28.10 20.19
N GLN A 35 10.20 -27.10 20.10
CA GLN A 35 10.06 -25.82 20.78
C GLN A 35 10.24 -24.67 19.79
N ASP A 36 9.43 -23.64 19.99
CA ASP A 36 9.54 -22.39 19.26
C ASP A 36 10.63 -21.49 19.88
N GLU A 37 11.09 -20.52 19.11
CA GLU A 37 12.04 -19.51 19.56
C GLU A 37 11.35 -18.39 20.35
N ALA A 38 12.12 -17.61 21.10
CA ALA A 38 11.63 -16.36 21.69
C ALA A 38 11.46 -15.27 20.61
N ALA A 39 10.65 -14.25 20.90
CA ALA A 39 10.49 -13.12 20.00
C ALA A 39 11.80 -12.33 19.82
N SER A 40 12.13 -12.00 18.57
CA SER A 40 13.28 -11.15 18.25
C SER A 40 12.99 -9.68 18.58
N GLU A 41 14.05 -8.90 18.81
CA GLU A 41 13.94 -7.45 19.01
C GLU A 41 13.18 -6.75 17.88
N ARG A 42 13.44 -7.15 16.62
CA ARG A 42 12.75 -6.58 15.46
C ARG A 42 11.26 -6.90 15.46
N ALA A 43 10.86 -8.13 15.80
CA ALA A 43 9.44 -8.50 15.90
C ALA A 43 8.75 -7.72 17.04
N LEU A 44 9.42 -7.54 18.18
CA LEU A 44 8.92 -6.73 19.30
C LEU A 44 8.79 -5.25 18.93
N ASP A 45 9.71 -4.72 18.13
CA ASP A 45 9.67 -3.35 17.63
C ASP A 45 8.46 -3.11 16.71
N LEU A 46 8.27 -3.94 15.69
CA LEU A 46 7.12 -3.86 14.78
C LEU A 46 5.79 -3.94 15.55
N LYS A 47 5.70 -4.83 16.55
CA LYS A 47 4.53 -4.94 17.43
C LYS A 47 4.28 -3.66 18.22
N ARG A 48 5.33 -3.02 18.76
CA ARG A 48 5.22 -1.75 19.48
C ARG A 48 4.70 -0.63 18.57
N GLN A 49 5.18 -0.55 17.33
CA GLN A 49 4.73 0.45 16.35
C GLN A 49 3.22 0.37 16.05
N LEU A 50 2.63 -0.83 16.10
CA LEU A 50 1.20 -1.03 15.86
C LEU A 50 0.30 -0.87 17.08
N THR A 51 0.88 -0.67 18.27
CA THR A 51 0.11 -0.53 19.52
C THR A 51 -0.42 0.89 19.62
N LEU A 52 -1.63 1.11 19.12
CA LEU A 52 -2.29 2.42 19.16
C LEU A 52 -3.64 2.33 19.87
N LYS A 53 -3.96 3.37 20.64
CA LYS A 53 -5.30 3.57 21.17
C LYS A 53 -6.23 4.02 20.03
N PRO A 54 -7.49 3.56 19.99
CA PRO A 54 -8.48 4.10 19.08
C PRO A 54 -8.56 5.62 19.24
N VAL A 55 -8.61 6.33 18.11
CA VAL A 55 -8.80 7.79 18.09
C VAL A 55 -10.28 8.13 17.92
N SER A 56 -10.76 9.14 18.66
CA SER A 56 -12.08 9.73 18.42
C SER A 56 -12.10 10.44 17.07
N ASN A 57 -13.28 10.52 16.43
CA ASN A 57 -13.47 11.22 15.15
C ASN A 57 -12.52 10.74 14.04
N ASN A 58 -12.26 9.43 13.99
CA ASN A 58 -11.40 8.82 12.98
C ASN A 58 -11.99 8.98 11.56
N GLY A 59 -11.24 9.65 10.68
CA GLY A 59 -11.64 9.88 9.29
C GLY A 59 -11.83 8.60 8.48
N TYR A 60 -11.09 7.54 8.77
CA TYR A 60 -11.29 6.25 8.10
C TYR A 60 -12.67 5.64 8.43
N GLN A 61 -13.13 5.77 9.67
CA GLN A 61 -14.46 5.30 10.05
C GLN A 61 -15.56 6.11 9.35
N LEU A 62 -15.41 7.43 9.31
CA LEU A 62 -16.32 8.32 8.57
C LEU A 62 -16.39 7.92 7.09
N TYR A 63 -15.22 7.74 6.47
CA TYR A 63 -15.08 7.31 5.07
C TYR A 63 -15.83 6.01 4.81
N THR A 64 -15.57 4.95 5.58
CA THR A 64 -16.23 3.65 5.39
C THR A 64 -17.75 3.70 5.59
N THR A 65 -18.23 4.53 6.53
CA THR A 65 -19.67 4.70 6.77
C THR A 65 -20.36 5.42 5.60
N GLN A 66 -19.72 6.44 5.04
CA GLN A 66 -20.26 7.18 3.89
C GLN A 66 -20.15 6.39 2.59
N LEU A 67 -19.16 5.52 2.45
CA LEU A 67 -18.95 4.68 1.27
C LEU A 67 -20.17 3.79 0.96
N ALA A 68 -20.83 3.28 2.01
CA ALA A 68 -22.06 2.50 1.87
C ALA A 68 -23.23 3.30 1.26
N GLN A 69 -23.18 4.63 1.31
CA GLN A 69 -24.22 5.54 0.83
C GLN A 69 -23.94 6.07 -0.58
N LEU A 70 -22.68 6.10 -1.00
CA LEU A 70 -22.24 6.74 -2.26
C LEU A 70 -22.46 5.87 -3.52
N GLY A 71 -22.81 4.59 -3.39
CA GLY A 71 -23.08 3.72 -4.53
C GLY A 71 -21.83 3.35 -5.35
N SER A 72 -21.97 3.23 -6.67
CA SER A 72 -20.88 2.79 -7.56
C SER A 72 -19.68 3.74 -7.54
N ALA A 73 -18.48 3.17 -7.39
CA ALA A 73 -17.23 3.92 -7.42
C ALA A 73 -16.76 4.25 -8.86
N ALA A 74 -17.38 3.72 -9.91
CA ALA A 74 -16.93 3.94 -11.27
C ALA A 74 -17.55 5.21 -11.86
N ILE A 75 -16.71 6.14 -12.31
CA ILE A 75 -17.08 7.37 -13.02
C ILE A 75 -16.27 7.40 -14.33
N PRO A 76 -16.75 6.76 -15.41
CA PRO A 76 -16.00 6.59 -16.65
C PRO A 76 -15.52 7.92 -17.26
N GLU A 77 -16.35 8.94 -17.21
CA GLU A 77 -16.05 10.30 -17.71
C GLU A 77 -14.84 10.88 -16.98
N LEU A 78 -14.81 10.74 -15.65
CA LEU A 78 -13.70 11.20 -14.82
C LEU A 78 -12.44 10.36 -15.06
N GLN A 79 -12.57 9.05 -15.26
CA GLN A 79 -11.43 8.19 -15.59
C GLN A 79 -10.81 8.59 -16.94
N GLN A 80 -11.64 8.88 -17.94
CA GLN A 80 -11.18 9.31 -19.25
C GLN A 80 -10.44 10.65 -19.18
N LEU A 81 -10.99 11.63 -18.45
CA LEU A 81 -10.37 12.96 -18.27
C LEU A 81 -8.97 12.90 -17.63
N PHE A 82 -8.74 11.95 -16.73
CA PHE A 82 -7.46 11.80 -16.01
C PHE A 82 -6.54 10.74 -16.61
N SER A 83 -6.93 10.08 -17.71
CA SER A 83 -6.23 8.92 -18.27
C SER A 83 -4.81 9.25 -18.76
N ASP A 84 -4.61 10.46 -19.27
CA ASP A 84 -3.35 10.91 -19.87
C ASP A 84 -2.49 11.77 -18.93
N CYS A 85 -2.92 12.00 -17.68
CA CYS A 85 -2.20 12.85 -16.74
C CYS A 85 -0.75 12.43 -16.50
N TYR A 86 -0.50 11.12 -16.42
CA TYR A 86 0.85 10.58 -16.23
C TYR A 86 1.70 10.54 -17.50
N GLN A 87 1.09 10.54 -18.68
CA GLN A 87 1.78 10.28 -19.96
C GLN A 87 1.91 11.53 -20.83
N ALA A 88 0.89 12.39 -20.83
CA ALA A 88 0.78 13.57 -21.68
C ALA A 88 0.54 14.87 -20.89
N GLY A 89 0.59 14.85 -19.55
CA GLY A 89 0.43 16.07 -18.75
C GLY A 89 -1.00 16.61 -18.71
N CYS A 90 -1.99 15.71 -18.68
CA CYS A 90 -3.43 16.01 -18.51
C CYS A 90 -4.08 16.76 -19.70
N GLN A 91 -3.62 16.53 -20.93
CA GLN A 91 -4.13 17.22 -22.14
C GLN A 91 -5.64 17.09 -22.31
N SER A 92 -6.19 15.90 -22.07
CA SER A 92 -7.62 15.61 -22.18
C SER A 92 -8.45 16.54 -21.30
N LEU A 93 -7.97 16.84 -20.10
CA LEU A 93 -8.63 17.77 -19.19
C LEU A 93 -8.40 19.24 -19.59
N LEU A 94 -7.21 19.59 -20.07
CA LEU A 94 -6.90 20.95 -20.52
C LEU A 94 -7.74 21.38 -21.73
N GLN A 95 -8.11 20.43 -22.59
CA GLN A 95 -8.91 20.66 -23.80
C GLN A 95 -10.42 20.55 -23.56
N ALA A 96 -10.84 20.07 -22.40
CA ALA A 96 -12.26 19.89 -22.09
C ALA A 96 -12.98 21.24 -21.91
N GLU A 97 -14.23 21.29 -22.38
CA GLU A 97 -15.09 22.46 -22.27
C GLU A 97 -15.51 22.72 -20.81
N THR A 98 -15.44 23.99 -20.40
CA THR A 98 -15.78 24.41 -19.02
C THR A 98 -17.18 23.95 -18.59
N GLU A 99 -18.17 24.01 -19.49
CA GLU A 99 -19.55 23.60 -19.20
C GLU A 99 -19.65 22.10 -18.92
N THR A 100 -18.97 21.26 -19.70
CA THR A 100 -18.92 19.80 -19.47
C THR A 100 -18.29 19.49 -18.10
N LEU A 101 -17.22 20.18 -17.74
CA LEU A 101 -16.54 19.99 -16.47
C LEU A 101 -17.40 20.43 -15.27
N GLN A 102 -18.10 21.56 -15.39
CA GLN A 102 -19.05 22.04 -14.38
C GLN A 102 -20.23 21.07 -14.21
N GLN A 103 -20.76 20.53 -15.31
CA GLN A 103 -21.83 19.54 -15.28
C GLN A 103 -21.38 18.25 -14.56
N LEU A 104 -20.15 17.77 -14.82
CA LEU A 104 -19.59 16.61 -14.13
C LEU A 104 -19.48 16.85 -12.62
N LEU A 105 -18.99 18.02 -12.20
CA LEU A 105 -18.93 18.36 -10.76
C LEU A 105 -20.32 18.42 -10.13
N ALA A 106 -21.30 18.99 -10.82
CA ALA A 106 -22.67 19.06 -10.33
C ALA A 106 -23.31 17.67 -10.17
N GLN A 107 -23.08 16.76 -11.14
CA GLN A 107 -23.55 15.38 -11.07
C GLN A 107 -22.89 14.61 -9.92
N GLN A 108 -21.63 14.90 -9.59
CA GLN A 108 -20.84 14.21 -8.58
C GLN A 108 -20.73 14.98 -7.25
N GLN A 109 -21.65 15.92 -7.00
CA GLN A 109 -21.60 16.81 -5.83
C GLN A 109 -21.57 16.05 -4.50
N GLN A 110 -22.29 14.93 -4.39
CA GLN A 110 -22.31 14.11 -3.16
C GLN A 110 -20.93 13.53 -2.84
N LEU A 111 -20.22 12.99 -3.84
CA LEU A 111 -18.88 12.45 -3.65
C LEU A 111 -17.87 13.55 -3.34
N LEU A 112 -17.95 14.70 -4.03
CA LEU A 112 -17.09 15.85 -3.76
C LEU A 112 -17.28 16.37 -2.32
N ALA A 113 -18.53 16.53 -1.88
CA ALA A 113 -18.84 16.98 -0.53
C ALA A 113 -18.36 15.99 0.54
N ALA A 114 -18.54 14.68 0.31
CA ALA A 114 -18.01 13.64 1.20
C ALA A 114 -16.47 13.70 1.26
N TYR A 115 -15.81 13.84 0.11
CA TYR A 115 -14.35 13.98 0.05
C TYR A 115 -13.84 15.18 0.85
N GLN A 116 -14.48 16.34 0.70
CA GLN A 116 -14.11 17.54 1.46
C GLN A 116 -14.28 17.37 2.97
N GLN A 117 -15.28 16.60 3.42
CA GLN A 117 -15.40 16.22 4.83
C GLN A 117 -14.25 15.30 5.28
N TRP A 118 -13.83 14.35 4.43
CA TRP A 118 -12.68 13.48 4.73
C TRP A 118 -11.38 14.27 4.85
N LEU A 119 -11.14 15.25 3.96
CA LEU A 119 -9.98 16.14 4.03
C LEU A 119 -9.86 16.84 5.39
N ALA A 120 -11.00 17.27 5.94
CA ALA A 120 -11.10 18.02 7.20
C ALA A 120 -10.92 17.16 8.48
N THR A 121 -10.83 15.84 8.35
CA THR A 121 -10.66 14.95 9.53
C THR A 121 -9.30 15.17 10.18
N GLU A 122 -9.22 15.14 11.51
CA GLU A 122 -7.94 15.33 12.21
C GLU A 122 -7.05 14.08 12.14
N HIS A 123 -7.67 12.90 12.23
CA HIS A 123 -6.97 11.62 12.28
C HIS A 123 -7.46 10.68 11.19
N TRP A 124 -6.56 9.85 10.67
CA TRP A 124 -6.89 8.78 9.74
C TRP A 124 -6.19 7.49 10.19
N GLN A 125 -6.93 6.65 10.90
CA GLN A 125 -6.42 5.40 11.46
C GLN A 125 -7.11 4.19 10.82
N GLU A 126 -6.39 3.48 9.97
CA GLU A 126 -6.86 2.22 9.40
C GLU A 126 -6.91 1.11 10.47
N PRO A 127 -7.95 0.26 10.46
CA PRO A 127 -8.03 -0.88 11.36
C PRO A 127 -6.93 -1.89 11.04
N LEU A 128 -6.66 -2.78 11.99
CA LEU A 128 -5.85 -3.94 11.69
C LEU A 128 -6.64 -4.87 10.75
N LEU A 129 -6.12 -5.12 9.56
CA LEU A 129 -6.66 -6.07 8.61
C LEU A 129 -6.55 -7.49 9.16
N VAL A 130 -7.68 -8.21 9.10
CA VAL A 130 -7.84 -9.63 9.48
C VAL A 130 -8.06 -10.54 8.27
N SER A 131 -8.13 -9.95 7.08
CA SER A 131 -8.30 -10.61 5.78
C SER A 131 -7.53 -9.85 4.71
N ASN A 132 -7.51 -10.41 3.49
CA ASN A 132 -6.95 -9.75 2.31
C ASN A 132 -7.90 -8.73 1.68
N ASP A 133 -9.02 -8.41 2.34
CA ASP A 133 -10.00 -7.47 1.81
C ASP A 133 -9.42 -6.05 1.94
N LEU A 134 -8.94 -5.53 0.82
CA LEU A 134 -8.36 -4.20 0.78
C LEU A 134 -9.46 -3.14 0.89
N PRO A 135 -9.17 -1.99 1.55
CA PRO A 135 -10.09 -0.86 1.53
C PRO A 135 -10.39 -0.43 0.09
N ALA A 136 -11.65 -0.04 -0.16
CA ALA A 136 -12.10 0.34 -1.48
C ALA A 136 -11.59 1.75 -1.84
N TYR A 137 -10.32 1.93 -2.21
CA TYR A 137 -9.72 3.26 -2.42
C TYR A 137 -10.28 4.08 -3.61
N GLN A 138 -11.02 3.47 -4.53
CA GLN A 138 -11.48 4.13 -5.75
C GLN A 138 -12.32 5.40 -5.50
N PRO A 139 -13.32 5.43 -4.59
CA PRO A 139 -14.06 6.64 -4.27
C PRO A 139 -13.18 7.74 -3.67
N LEU A 140 -12.16 7.38 -2.88
CA LEU A 140 -11.23 8.35 -2.30
C LEU A 140 -10.41 9.04 -3.39
N LEU A 141 -9.91 8.27 -4.36
CA LEU A 141 -9.17 8.80 -5.52
C LEU A 141 -10.06 9.58 -6.48
N ASN A 142 -11.32 9.17 -6.67
CA ASN A 142 -12.26 9.93 -7.49
C ASN A 142 -12.67 11.24 -6.81
N GLY A 143 -12.84 11.25 -5.48
CA GLY A 143 -13.04 12.47 -4.70
C GLY A 143 -11.88 13.44 -4.89
N GLN A 144 -10.63 12.95 -4.81
CA GLN A 144 -9.45 13.75 -5.13
C GLN A 144 -9.53 14.35 -6.55
N ARG A 145 -9.83 13.54 -7.56
CA ARG A 145 -9.93 14.01 -8.95
C ARG A 145 -10.99 15.10 -9.12
N LEU A 146 -12.14 14.97 -8.46
CA LEU A 146 -13.19 16.00 -8.47
C LEU A 146 -12.73 17.28 -7.76
N GLN A 147 -12.03 17.18 -6.63
CA GLN A 147 -11.45 18.32 -5.92
C GLN A 147 -10.41 19.05 -6.78
N LEU A 148 -9.52 18.30 -7.44
CA LEU A 148 -8.53 18.84 -8.37
C LEU A 148 -9.23 19.53 -9.56
N LEU A 149 -10.24 18.90 -10.13
CA LEU A 149 -11.05 19.51 -11.20
C LEU A 149 -11.71 20.83 -10.75
N GLN A 150 -12.22 20.89 -9.51
CA GLN A 150 -12.75 22.12 -8.95
C GLN A 150 -11.67 23.21 -8.83
N ALA A 151 -10.46 22.86 -8.40
CA ALA A 151 -9.33 23.79 -8.34
C ALA A 151 -8.93 24.32 -9.72
N TYR A 152 -8.95 23.47 -10.75
CA TYR A 152 -8.69 23.88 -12.13
C TYR A 152 -9.73 24.88 -12.64
N LEU A 153 -11.02 24.62 -12.41
CA LEU A 153 -12.09 25.54 -12.80
C LEU A 153 -12.01 26.87 -12.06
N ALA A 154 -11.71 26.87 -10.76
CA ALA A 154 -11.50 28.08 -9.99
C ALA A 154 -10.34 28.92 -10.56
N ALA A 155 -9.20 28.27 -10.84
CA ALA A 155 -8.04 28.92 -11.43
C ALA A 155 -8.35 29.54 -12.81
N ARG A 156 -9.07 28.82 -13.68
CA ARG A 156 -9.48 29.34 -15.00
C ARG A 156 -10.45 30.51 -14.94
N GLN A 157 -11.23 30.61 -13.87
CA GLN A 157 -12.15 31.72 -13.62
C GLN A 157 -11.46 32.92 -12.96
N GLY A 158 -10.15 32.84 -12.68
CA GLY A 158 -9.38 33.87 -12.00
C GLY A 158 -9.48 33.82 -10.47
N ASP A 159 -10.16 32.83 -9.90
CA ASP A 159 -10.25 32.63 -8.45
C ASP A 159 -9.04 31.82 -7.94
N SER A 160 -7.89 32.50 -7.90
CA SER A 160 -6.63 31.91 -7.45
C SER A 160 -6.66 31.54 -5.97
N GLU A 161 -7.42 32.28 -5.16
CA GLU A 161 -7.55 32.03 -3.72
C GLU A 161 -8.26 30.70 -3.47
N LEU A 162 -9.42 30.47 -4.10
CA LEU A 162 -10.12 29.20 -3.98
C LEU A 162 -9.28 28.04 -4.54
N ALA A 163 -8.65 28.20 -5.70
CA ALA A 163 -7.78 27.18 -6.26
C ALA A 163 -6.64 26.81 -5.29
N GLN A 164 -6.03 27.81 -4.66
CA GLN A 164 -4.99 27.62 -3.66
C GLN A 164 -5.51 26.89 -2.41
N GLN A 165 -6.68 27.25 -1.90
CA GLN A 165 -7.29 26.57 -0.75
C GLN A 165 -7.58 25.09 -1.04
N LEU A 166 -8.16 24.79 -2.20
CA LEU A 166 -8.51 23.42 -2.61
C LEU A 166 -7.25 22.54 -2.77
N LEU A 167 -6.21 23.08 -3.41
CA LEU A 167 -4.92 22.40 -3.56
C LEU A 167 -4.20 22.23 -2.21
N ALA A 168 -4.24 23.23 -1.33
CA ALA A 168 -3.67 23.13 0.00
C ALA A 168 -4.31 22.00 0.80
N ALA A 169 -5.65 21.93 0.83
CA ALA A 169 -6.40 20.92 1.56
C ALA A 169 -6.10 19.49 1.05
N ASP A 170 -6.03 19.29 -0.26
CA ASP A 170 -5.68 18.00 -0.86
C ASP A 170 -4.28 17.53 -0.43
N LEU A 171 -3.26 18.37 -0.61
CA LEU A 171 -1.90 17.97 -0.26
C LEU A 171 -1.72 17.78 1.25
N GLN A 172 -2.35 18.63 2.08
CA GLN A 172 -2.33 18.48 3.54
C GLN A 172 -2.88 17.11 3.98
N PHE A 173 -4.00 16.70 3.41
CA PHE A 173 -4.60 15.41 3.73
C PHE A 173 -3.67 14.25 3.37
N TRP A 174 -3.18 14.17 2.13
CA TRP A 174 -2.36 13.04 1.72
C TRP A 174 -1.00 13.00 2.43
N ARG A 175 -0.40 14.16 2.70
CA ARG A 175 0.82 14.26 3.52
C ARG A 175 0.60 13.77 4.95
N LYS A 176 -0.52 14.12 5.57
CA LYS A 176 -0.92 13.61 6.89
C LYS A 176 -1.05 12.09 6.91
N LEU A 177 -1.56 11.48 5.84
CA LEU A 177 -1.72 10.03 5.72
C LEU A 177 -0.38 9.30 5.56
N LEU A 178 0.61 9.87 4.85
CA LEU A 178 1.89 9.23 4.58
C LEU A 178 2.53 8.56 5.81
N PRO A 179 2.78 9.23 6.95
CA PRO A 179 3.39 8.62 8.12
C PRO A 179 2.43 7.75 8.96
N GLN A 180 1.11 7.82 8.70
CA GLN A 180 0.07 7.11 9.45
C GLN A 180 -0.38 5.81 8.78
N ASN A 181 -0.07 5.64 7.49
CA ASN A 181 -0.42 4.46 6.71
C ASN A 181 0.22 3.19 7.28
N ARG A 182 -0.63 2.21 7.60
CA ARG A 182 -0.23 0.95 8.24
C ARG A 182 0.07 -0.15 7.24
N TYR A 183 -0.35 -0.01 5.99
CA TYR A 183 -0.14 -1.01 4.95
C TYR A 183 0.59 -0.39 3.77
N LEU A 184 1.39 -1.20 3.07
CA LEU A 184 2.14 -0.73 1.90
C LEU A 184 1.19 -0.27 0.81
N VAL A 185 0.05 -0.94 0.62
CA VAL A 185 -0.95 -0.51 -0.35
C VAL A 185 -1.49 0.88 -0.03
N SER A 186 -1.88 1.18 1.21
CA SER A 186 -2.39 2.49 1.62
C SER A 186 -1.32 3.58 1.46
N LYS A 187 -0.07 3.25 1.82
CA LYS A 187 1.09 4.11 1.61
C LYS A 187 1.27 4.44 0.12
N MET A 188 1.22 3.44 -0.75
CA MET A 188 1.39 3.62 -2.19
C MET A 188 0.21 4.34 -2.86
N ILE A 189 -1.00 4.20 -2.32
CA ILE A 189 -2.15 4.99 -2.76
C ILE A 189 -1.95 6.47 -2.40
N SER A 190 -1.46 6.77 -1.19
CA SER A 190 -1.13 8.15 -0.80
C SER A 190 0.00 8.74 -1.64
N VAL A 191 1.03 7.96 -1.96
CA VAL A 191 2.10 8.36 -2.91
C VAL A 191 1.50 8.70 -4.28
N ALA A 192 0.68 7.82 -4.85
CA ALA A 192 0.07 8.03 -6.16
C ALA A 192 -0.86 9.26 -6.18
N ALA A 193 -1.59 9.50 -5.10
CA ALA A 193 -2.43 10.68 -4.96
C ALA A 193 -1.60 11.98 -4.93
N ILE A 194 -0.46 12.00 -4.24
CA ILE A 194 0.46 13.15 -4.22
C ILE A 194 1.16 13.34 -5.57
N GLU A 195 1.57 12.26 -6.24
CA GLU A 195 2.09 12.32 -7.61
C GLU A 195 1.05 12.98 -8.54
N GLN A 196 -0.21 12.55 -8.46
CA GLN A 196 -1.31 13.13 -9.22
C GLN A 196 -1.54 14.61 -8.88
N HIS A 197 -1.47 14.98 -7.60
CA HIS A 197 -1.55 16.37 -7.16
C HIS A 197 -0.51 17.25 -7.86
N PHE A 198 0.77 16.86 -7.84
CA PHE A 198 1.83 17.67 -8.44
C PHE A 198 1.74 17.74 -9.97
N LEU A 199 1.39 16.63 -10.63
CA LEU A 199 1.14 16.63 -12.08
C LEU A 199 0.02 17.60 -12.44
N PHE A 200 -1.07 17.56 -11.69
CA PHE A 200 -2.24 18.40 -11.94
C PHE A 200 -1.98 19.87 -11.64
N ALA A 201 -1.32 20.17 -10.52
CA ALA A 201 -0.91 21.54 -10.18
C ALA A 201 0.00 22.16 -11.25
N SER A 202 0.91 21.37 -11.83
CA SER A 202 1.73 21.79 -12.96
C SER A 202 0.88 22.12 -14.19
N ALA A 203 -0.09 21.25 -14.52
CA ALA A 203 -1.02 21.47 -15.63
C ALA A 203 -1.88 22.73 -15.44
N ILE A 204 -2.40 22.98 -14.24
CA ILE A 204 -3.11 24.24 -13.91
C ILE A 204 -2.19 25.43 -14.20
N ASN A 205 -0.97 25.44 -13.65
CA ASN A 205 -0.04 26.56 -13.79
C ASN A 205 0.36 26.83 -15.25
N GLN A 206 0.44 25.79 -16.09
CA GLN A 206 0.72 25.91 -17.52
C GLN A 206 -0.48 26.41 -18.33
N SER A 207 -1.70 26.11 -17.89
CA SER A 207 -2.93 26.53 -18.58
C SER A 207 -3.27 28.01 -18.43
N LEU A 208 -2.71 28.67 -17.41
CA LEU A 208 -2.94 30.09 -17.13
C LEU A 208 -1.96 30.96 -17.92
N THR A 209 -2.46 31.66 -18.95
CA THR A 209 -1.69 32.65 -19.72
C THR A 209 -1.58 33.98 -18.98
N ASP A 210 -2.66 34.40 -18.33
CA ASP A 210 -2.79 35.65 -17.57
C ASP A 210 -3.40 35.35 -16.19
N GLY A 211 -3.00 36.11 -15.16
CA GLY A 211 -3.53 35.98 -13.79
C GLY A 211 -2.56 35.36 -12.78
N GLU A 212 -2.96 35.41 -11.51
CA GLU A 212 -2.16 34.90 -10.40
C GLU A 212 -2.23 33.37 -10.34
N ARG A 213 -1.08 32.71 -10.48
CA ARG A 213 -0.99 31.24 -10.37
C ARG A 213 -1.17 30.80 -8.91
N PRO A 214 -2.01 29.79 -8.62
CA PRO A 214 -2.19 29.32 -7.25
C PRO A 214 -0.89 28.75 -6.68
N ARG A 215 -0.49 29.19 -5.48
CA ARG A 215 0.76 28.77 -4.83
C ARG A 215 0.55 28.46 -3.34
N PRO A 216 -0.09 27.32 -3.01
CA PRO A 216 -0.22 26.85 -1.64
C PRO A 216 1.11 26.87 -0.89
N ALA A 217 1.11 27.47 0.30
CA ALA A 217 2.31 27.56 1.16
C ALA A 217 2.92 26.17 1.47
N ILE A 218 2.08 25.13 1.54
CA ILE A 218 2.52 23.75 1.80
C ILE A 218 3.46 23.20 0.73
N TRP A 219 3.45 23.73 -0.50
CA TRP A 219 4.40 23.32 -1.53
C TRP A 219 5.84 23.70 -1.18
N GLN A 220 6.04 24.73 -0.36
CA GLN A 220 7.37 25.16 0.08
C GLN A 220 7.94 24.27 1.20
N GLN A 221 7.12 23.45 1.83
CA GLN A 221 7.53 22.61 2.95
C GLN A 221 8.08 21.27 2.42
N PRO A 222 9.35 20.92 2.69
CA PRO A 222 9.90 19.62 2.29
C PRO A 222 9.17 18.47 2.98
N PHE A 223 9.21 17.28 2.37
CA PHE A 223 8.75 16.07 3.05
C PHE A 223 9.68 15.72 4.22
N SER A 224 9.09 15.37 5.36
CA SER A 224 9.79 14.92 6.56
C SER A 224 10.27 13.47 6.43
N PRO A 225 11.28 13.06 7.22
CA PRO A 225 11.71 11.66 7.26
C PRO A 225 10.59 10.67 7.61
N ALA A 226 9.64 11.07 8.45
CA ALA A 226 8.49 10.24 8.81
C ALA A 226 7.54 10.03 7.61
N GLU A 227 7.30 11.08 6.82
CA GLU A 227 6.50 10.99 5.59
C GLU A 227 7.13 10.06 4.55
N LEU A 228 8.46 10.02 4.49
CA LEU A 228 9.22 9.19 3.53
C LEU A 228 9.59 7.81 4.09
N SER A 229 9.20 7.47 5.31
CA SER A 229 9.48 6.18 5.93
C SER A 229 8.48 5.09 5.53
N LEU A 230 8.94 3.85 5.46
CA LEU A 230 8.11 2.65 5.28
C LEU A 230 7.85 1.89 6.59
N GLU A 231 8.47 2.29 7.71
CA GLU A 231 8.49 1.50 8.95
C GLU A 231 7.10 1.07 9.44
N LEU A 232 6.18 2.02 9.58
CA LEU A 232 4.82 1.71 10.05
C LEU A 232 4.05 0.83 9.06
N ALA A 233 4.25 1.05 7.75
CA ALA A 233 3.63 0.24 6.71
C ALA A 233 4.13 -1.21 6.76
N LEU A 234 5.44 -1.40 6.94
CA LEU A 234 6.07 -2.72 7.08
C LEU A 234 5.66 -3.42 8.37
N ALA A 235 5.40 -2.67 9.44
CA ALA A 235 4.83 -3.24 10.66
C ALA A 235 3.43 -3.83 10.39
N GLY A 236 2.56 -3.15 9.65
CA GLY A 236 1.26 -3.72 9.29
C GLY A 236 1.37 -4.89 8.30
N GLU A 237 2.32 -4.89 7.35
CA GLU A 237 2.58 -6.07 6.51
C GLU A 237 3.04 -7.29 7.31
N TRP A 238 3.87 -7.07 8.33
CA TRP A 238 4.27 -8.11 9.28
C TRP A 238 3.06 -8.66 10.02
N GLN A 239 2.23 -7.79 10.63
CA GLN A 239 1.04 -8.21 11.36
C GLN A 239 -0.01 -8.90 10.47
N LEU A 240 -0.21 -8.42 9.24
CA LEU A 240 -1.11 -9.05 8.28
C LEU A 240 -0.62 -10.45 7.92
N SER A 241 0.70 -10.62 7.69
CA SER A 241 1.30 -11.92 7.41
C SER A 241 1.05 -12.91 8.54
N GLU A 242 1.22 -12.49 9.80
CA GLU A 242 0.96 -13.34 10.97
C GLU A 242 -0.50 -13.79 11.03
N GLN A 243 -1.44 -12.89 10.76
CA GLN A 243 -2.87 -13.22 10.82
C GLN A 243 -3.30 -14.14 9.68
N LEU A 244 -2.81 -13.92 8.45
CA LEU A 244 -3.13 -14.77 7.31
C LEU A 244 -2.59 -16.19 7.49
N ILE A 245 -1.37 -16.34 8.02
CA ILE A 245 -0.78 -17.65 8.29
C ILE A 245 -1.56 -18.35 9.41
N ALA A 246 -1.85 -17.66 10.52
CA ALA A 246 -2.63 -18.22 11.62
C ALA A 246 -4.03 -18.67 11.18
N LYS A 247 -4.68 -17.89 10.31
CA LYS A 247 -5.97 -18.24 9.70
C LYS A 247 -5.84 -19.49 8.81
N GLY A 248 -4.89 -19.49 7.87
CA GLY A 248 -4.69 -20.60 6.94
C GLY A 248 -4.31 -21.93 7.60
N LEU A 249 -3.61 -21.90 8.74
CA LEU A 249 -3.25 -23.11 9.49
C LEU A 249 -4.38 -23.66 10.39
N ASN A 250 -5.43 -22.88 10.61
CA ASN A 250 -6.56 -23.24 11.47
C ASN A 250 -7.85 -23.52 10.67
N GLU A 251 -7.99 -22.96 9.47
CA GLU A 251 -9.11 -23.23 8.57
C GLU A 251 -8.94 -24.58 7.85
N SER A 252 -9.55 -25.63 8.40
CA SER A 252 -9.52 -26.99 7.82
C SER A 252 -10.87 -27.49 7.27
N SER A 253 -11.95 -26.72 7.44
CA SER A 253 -13.32 -27.15 7.14
C SER A 253 -13.56 -27.41 5.65
N GLU A 254 -12.97 -26.59 4.77
CA GLU A 254 -13.16 -26.68 3.31
C GLU A 254 -12.19 -27.66 2.61
N LEU A 255 -11.22 -28.21 3.34
CA LEU A 255 -10.17 -29.05 2.75
C LEU A 255 -10.65 -30.50 2.51
N LYS A 256 -10.22 -31.09 1.40
CA LYS A 256 -10.39 -32.53 1.11
C LYS A 256 -9.57 -33.37 2.10
N LEU A 257 -9.92 -34.65 2.27
CA LEU A 257 -9.29 -35.56 3.25
C LEU A 257 -7.75 -35.62 3.13
N LEU A 258 -7.20 -35.75 1.91
CA LEU A 258 -5.75 -35.76 1.69
C LEU A 258 -5.08 -34.43 2.03
N GLN A 259 -5.76 -33.31 1.80
CA GLN A 259 -5.26 -31.97 2.16
C GLN A 259 -5.27 -31.77 3.68
N ARG A 260 -6.33 -32.23 4.36
CA ARG A 260 -6.39 -32.22 5.83
C ARG A 260 -5.26 -33.04 6.44
N LEU A 261 -4.98 -34.24 5.89
CA LEU A 261 -3.86 -35.07 6.31
C LEU A 261 -2.52 -34.32 6.11
N GLY A 262 -2.33 -33.70 4.95
CA GLY A 262 -1.15 -32.89 4.66
C GLY A 262 -0.94 -31.74 5.65
N VAL A 263 -1.98 -30.94 5.90
CA VAL A 263 -1.93 -29.84 6.88
C VAL A 263 -1.64 -30.37 8.29
N THR A 264 -2.25 -31.50 8.68
CA THR A 264 -2.03 -32.11 10.00
C THR A 264 -0.56 -32.55 10.19
N LEU A 265 0.07 -33.08 9.15
CA LEU A 265 1.48 -33.48 9.18
C LEU A 265 2.45 -32.29 9.10
N LEU A 266 2.07 -31.21 8.42
CA LEU A 266 2.91 -30.03 8.27
C LEU A 266 2.82 -29.07 9.47
N LYS A 267 1.67 -29.00 10.14
CA LYS A 267 1.43 -28.05 11.24
C LYS A 267 2.48 -28.12 12.36
N PRO A 268 2.94 -29.30 12.84
CA PRO A 268 4.01 -29.38 13.84
C PRO A 268 5.38 -28.88 13.35
N LEU A 269 5.58 -28.79 12.03
CA LEU A 269 6.81 -28.30 11.40
C LEU A 269 6.76 -26.78 11.13
N TYR A 270 5.70 -26.12 11.56
CA TYR A 270 5.56 -24.67 11.57
C TYR A 270 5.79 -24.14 12.98
N GLN A 271 6.75 -23.22 13.11
CA GLN A 271 7.05 -22.50 14.34
C GLN A 271 6.60 -21.06 14.17
N ALA A 272 5.61 -20.63 14.95
CA ALA A 272 4.95 -19.34 14.77
C ALA A 272 5.92 -18.19 15.03
N GLN A 273 6.61 -18.22 16.17
CA GLN A 273 7.51 -17.15 16.56
C GLN A 273 8.77 -17.12 15.68
N ALA A 274 9.35 -18.27 15.34
CA ALA A 274 10.47 -18.30 14.39
C ALA A 274 10.07 -17.76 13.00
N SER A 275 8.86 -18.05 12.52
CA SER A 275 8.33 -17.48 11.27
C SER A 275 8.16 -15.98 11.36
N SER A 276 7.62 -15.52 12.49
CA SER A 276 7.43 -14.11 12.81
C SER A 276 8.75 -13.33 12.83
N ASN A 277 9.78 -13.91 13.48
CA ASN A 277 11.13 -13.36 13.58
C ASN A 277 11.78 -13.23 12.19
N GLU A 278 11.72 -14.28 11.39
CA GLU A 278 12.26 -14.26 10.03
C GLU A 278 11.53 -13.26 9.14
N ARG A 279 10.19 -13.18 9.23
CA ARG A 279 9.39 -12.21 8.48
C ARG A 279 9.78 -10.79 8.85
N ALA A 280 9.97 -10.50 10.13
CA ALA A 280 10.37 -9.19 10.63
C ALA A 280 11.73 -8.75 10.06
N LEU A 281 12.66 -9.69 9.87
CA LEU A 281 13.94 -9.47 9.20
C LEU A 281 13.79 -9.30 7.69
N LEU A 282 12.97 -10.12 7.03
CA LEU A 282 12.72 -10.02 5.58
C LEU A 282 12.07 -8.69 5.18
N LEU A 283 11.34 -8.07 6.10
CA LEU A 283 10.69 -6.77 5.91
C LEU A 283 11.61 -5.59 6.26
N SER A 284 12.89 -5.79 6.60
CA SER A 284 13.83 -4.67 6.76
C SER A 284 14.19 -4.10 5.38
N CYS A 285 13.89 -2.82 5.16
CA CYS A 285 14.29 -2.11 3.93
C CYS A 285 15.72 -1.54 3.98
N GLU A 286 16.52 -1.88 4.99
CA GLU A 286 17.93 -1.49 5.08
C GLU A 286 18.72 -2.05 3.88
N ALA A 287 19.62 -1.23 3.35
CA ALA A 287 20.43 -1.53 2.17
C ALA A 287 21.30 -2.77 2.43
N GLY A 288 20.83 -3.91 1.93
CA GLY A 288 21.50 -5.18 2.09
C GLY A 288 21.26 -5.80 3.46
N GLY A 289 20.02 -6.20 3.73
CA GLY A 289 19.77 -7.33 4.62
C GLY A 289 20.61 -8.51 4.15
N GLN A 290 21.85 -8.59 4.64
CA GLN A 290 22.76 -9.70 4.42
C GLN A 290 22.08 -10.88 5.10
N GLN A 291 21.25 -11.59 4.34
CA GLN A 291 20.92 -12.96 4.69
C GLN A 291 22.26 -13.69 4.66
N ALA A 292 22.85 -13.86 5.84
CA ALA A 292 24.01 -14.71 6.01
C ALA A 292 23.70 -16.05 5.31
N ILE A 293 24.64 -16.56 4.52
CA ILE A 293 24.48 -17.83 3.81
C ILE A 293 24.25 -18.90 4.88
N ALA A 294 22.99 -19.26 5.06
CA ALA A 294 22.61 -20.23 6.08
C ALA A 294 22.94 -21.64 5.54
N PRO A 295 23.57 -22.49 6.35
CA PRO A 295 23.91 -23.85 5.94
C PRO A 295 22.64 -24.63 5.59
N TRP A 296 22.73 -25.63 4.71
CA TRP A 296 21.55 -26.35 4.18
C TRP A 296 20.63 -26.92 5.28
N TYR A 297 21.20 -27.35 6.42
CA TYR A 297 20.46 -27.92 7.54
C TYR A 297 19.61 -26.90 8.30
N HIS A 298 19.78 -25.59 8.08
CA HIS A 298 18.91 -24.58 8.68
C HIS A 298 17.44 -24.80 8.27
N TRP A 299 17.16 -25.43 7.13
CA TRP A 299 15.80 -25.79 6.70
C TRP A 299 15.15 -26.87 7.56
N ALA A 300 15.89 -27.64 8.36
CA ALA A 300 15.30 -28.64 9.24
C ALA A 300 14.42 -28.02 10.34
N TYR A 301 14.77 -26.81 10.78
CA TYR A 301 13.99 -26.03 11.74
C TYR A 301 13.07 -25.05 11.02
N ASN A 302 11.79 -25.03 11.41
CA ASN A 302 10.71 -24.23 10.83
C ASN A 302 10.64 -24.25 9.28
N PRO A 303 10.68 -25.44 8.62
CA PRO A 303 10.64 -25.51 7.15
C PRO A 303 9.38 -24.87 6.56
N VAL A 304 8.22 -25.08 7.19
CA VAL A 304 6.94 -24.56 6.71
C VAL A 304 6.92 -23.04 6.77
N GLY A 305 7.35 -22.46 7.89
CA GLY A 305 7.46 -21.00 8.04
C GLY A 305 8.38 -20.36 7.01
N LYS A 306 9.55 -20.94 6.79
CA LYS A 306 10.52 -20.49 5.78
C LYS A 306 9.97 -20.51 4.36
N MET A 307 9.21 -21.56 4.00
CA MET A 307 8.55 -21.62 2.70
C MET A 307 7.51 -20.51 2.55
N LEU A 308 6.65 -20.31 3.55
CA LEU A 308 5.62 -19.26 3.54
C LEU A 308 6.22 -17.85 3.47
N ASN A 309 7.31 -17.61 4.20
CA ASN A 309 7.99 -16.33 4.24
C ASN A 309 8.72 -15.97 2.94
N ARG A 310 9.18 -16.97 2.19
CA ARG A 310 9.95 -16.76 0.96
C ARG A 310 9.10 -16.83 -0.31
N ALA A 311 7.80 -17.10 -0.18
CA ALA A 311 6.85 -17.14 -1.29
C ALA A 311 6.66 -15.77 -1.97
N SER A 312 6.87 -14.67 -1.24
CA SER A 312 6.82 -13.32 -1.78
C SER A 312 7.89 -12.44 -1.14
N LYS A 313 8.41 -11.47 -1.90
CA LYS A 313 9.36 -10.46 -1.44
C LYS A 313 8.77 -9.08 -1.63
N VAL A 314 8.94 -8.22 -0.63
CA VAL A 314 8.56 -6.81 -0.71
C VAL A 314 9.66 -6.05 -1.47
N PRO A 315 9.35 -5.38 -2.60
CA PRO A 315 10.35 -4.64 -3.38
C PRO A 315 10.68 -3.28 -2.73
N CYS A 316 11.28 -3.28 -1.54
CA CYS A 316 11.62 -2.10 -0.74
C CYS A 316 12.27 -0.96 -1.55
N ALA A 317 13.28 -1.27 -2.36
CA ALA A 317 14.00 -0.27 -3.17
C ALA A 317 13.08 0.47 -4.16
N GLN A 318 12.08 -0.22 -4.71
CA GLN A 318 11.09 0.42 -5.58
C GLN A 318 10.20 1.36 -4.78
N TYR A 319 9.72 0.95 -3.60
CA TYR A 319 8.87 1.81 -2.78
C TYR A 319 9.60 3.03 -2.22
N LEU A 320 10.85 2.87 -1.76
CA LEU A 320 11.69 3.97 -1.29
C LEU A 320 11.97 4.98 -2.42
N SER A 321 12.36 4.50 -3.62
CA SER A 321 12.58 5.40 -4.76
C SER A 321 11.30 6.13 -5.17
N ARG A 322 10.11 5.52 -5.06
CA ARG A 322 8.84 6.23 -5.28
C ARG A 322 8.60 7.33 -4.24
N LEU A 323 8.91 7.08 -2.97
CA LEU A 323 8.78 8.09 -1.91
C LEU A 323 9.76 9.25 -2.11
N GLU A 324 11.02 8.97 -2.42
CA GLU A 324 12.04 9.99 -2.71
C GLU A 324 11.67 10.88 -3.91
N ARG A 325 11.04 10.30 -4.94
CA ARG A 325 10.56 11.07 -6.10
C ARG A 325 9.49 12.12 -5.73
N LEU A 326 8.76 11.97 -4.63
CA LEU A 326 7.80 12.99 -4.19
C LEU A 326 8.47 14.34 -3.91
N GLU A 327 9.64 14.32 -3.26
CA GLU A 327 10.40 15.54 -2.98
C GLU A 327 10.94 16.16 -4.27
N GLN A 328 11.37 15.34 -5.22
CA GLN A 328 11.80 15.82 -6.55
C GLN A 328 10.65 16.51 -7.29
N SER A 329 9.46 15.91 -7.31
CA SER A 329 8.26 16.50 -7.93
C SER A 329 7.84 17.81 -7.26
N ARG A 330 7.91 17.88 -5.92
CA ARG A 330 7.66 19.12 -5.17
C ARG A 330 8.63 20.23 -5.58
N GLN A 331 9.93 19.94 -5.61
CA GLN A 331 10.96 20.91 -5.98
C GLN A 331 10.80 21.41 -7.41
N GLN A 332 10.44 20.53 -8.35
CA GLN A 332 10.16 20.90 -9.73
C GLN A 332 8.96 21.86 -9.82
N LEU A 333 7.86 21.58 -9.12
CA LEU A 333 6.68 22.45 -9.11
C LEU A 333 6.98 23.84 -8.53
N VAL A 334 7.72 23.88 -7.41
CA VAL A 334 8.14 25.15 -6.79
C VAL A 334 9.05 25.95 -7.71
N SER A 335 10.03 25.31 -8.34
CA SER A 335 11.00 25.97 -9.22
C SER A 335 10.35 26.48 -10.51
N ALA A 336 9.43 25.71 -11.11
CA ALA A 336 8.66 26.15 -12.28
C ALA A 336 7.82 27.40 -11.98
N GLY A 337 7.34 27.54 -10.74
CA GLY A 337 6.65 28.75 -10.27
C GLY A 337 7.55 29.97 -10.10
N GLN A 338 8.87 29.82 -10.00
CA GLN A 338 9.81 30.92 -9.77
C GLN A 338 10.30 31.61 -11.05
N VAL A 339 10.04 31.04 -12.23
CA VAL A 339 10.40 31.69 -13.50
C VAL A 339 9.49 32.91 -13.71
N PRO A 340 10.04 34.15 -13.77
CA PRO A 340 9.24 35.33 -14.06
C PRO A 340 8.60 35.18 -15.44
N VAL A 341 7.31 35.47 -15.54
CA VAL A 341 6.71 35.79 -16.84
C VAL A 341 7.51 37.00 -17.35
N PRO A 342 8.16 36.94 -18.52
CA PRO A 342 8.81 38.12 -19.07
C PRO A 342 7.73 39.20 -19.16
N ALA A 343 7.94 40.30 -18.46
CA ALA A 343 7.07 41.46 -18.55
C ALA A 343 6.91 41.76 -20.04
N ALA A 344 5.70 41.58 -20.56
CA ALA A 344 5.36 42.01 -21.90
C ALA A 344 5.86 43.44 -22.01
N SER A 345 6.70 43.67 -23.00
CA SER A 345 7.31 44.96 -23.30
C SER A 345 6.22 45.99 -23.58
N LEU A 346 5.75 46.63 -22.51
CA LEU A 346 5.10 47.93 -22.54
C LEU A 346 6.21 48.98 -22.62
N ALA A 347 6.70 49.23 -23.84
CA ALA A 347 7.45 50.41 -24.26
C ALA A 347 7.57 50.36 -25.80
N ALA A 348 6.73 51.11 -26.51
CA ALA A 348 7.11 52.38 -27.16
C ALA A 348 7.73 52.16 -28.56
N ASP A 349 6.90 52.08 -29.60
CA ASP A 349 6.52 53.19 -30.51
C ASP A 349 5.48 52.71 -31.55
#